data_AF-A0A7C3UY81-F1
#
_entry.id   AF-A0A7C3UY81-F1
#
_cell.length_a   1.000
_cell.length_b   1.000
_cell.length_c   1.000
_cell.angle_alpha   90.00
_cell.angle_beta   90.00
_cell.angle_gamma   90.00
#
_symmetry.space_group_name_H-M   'P 1'
#
loop_
_entity.id
_entity.type
_entity.pdbx_description
1 polymer ?
#
loop_
_entity_poly.entity_id
_entity_poly.type
_entity_poly.pdbx_seq_one_letter_code
_entity_poly.pdbx_strand_id
1 'polypeptide(L)'
;MTKKEIYQLTQDKPWSQSTIRRFRASGLSSAEIAEIQRICHLRQARAANRPLSQADLAIAMKLKTTEVIKARYRRAALAAIQRNIDGCTIKTTLDLARAMALVTVEGWAQYSRKFGARYTKIVILVVYDHDTRTRRALRVGPSVRTIDEALDYVKPAPVRRAEAAGKQILRQGDFYFVPARRADYSALAGSRHEVRDGGVVWHPEHGTLTLPGPHRAYRQMAVVGGSDRGYVWGGRRTVGD
;
A
#
# COMPACT_ATOMS: atom_id res chain seq x y z
N MET A 1 -9.54 -24.70 47.30
CA MET A 1 -8.94 -24.41 45.98
C MET A 1 -7.65 -25.18 45.88
N THR A 2 -7.50 -26.08 44.90
CA THR A 2 -6.29 -26.90 44.75
C THR A 2 -5.14 -26.08 44.15
N LYS A 3 -3.88 -26.49 44.38
CA LYS A 3 -2.69 -25.83 43.76
C LYS A 3 -2.81 -25.75 42.23
N LYS A 4 -3.52 -26.69 41.60
CA LYS A 4 -3.78 -26.75 40.15
C LYS A 4 -4.77 -25.68 39.69
N GLU A 5 -5.80 -25.38 40.49
CA GLU A 5 -6.77 -24.30 40.22
C GLU A 5 -6.15 -22.91 40.38
N ILE A 6 -5.29 -22.73 41.40
CA ILE A 6 -4.47 -21.52 41.56
C ILE A 6 -3.60 -21.31 40.32
N TYR A 7 -3.00 -22.39 39.78
CA TYR A 7 -2.12 -22.32 38.63
C TYR A 7 -2.84 -21.91 37.33
N GLN A 8 -4.05 -22.43 37.07
CA GLN A 8 -4.82 -22.09 35.86
C GLN A 8 -5.36 -20.64 35.85
N LEU A 9 -5.63 -20.06 37.01
CA LEU A 9 -6.10 -18.67 37.14
C LEU A 9 -4.99 -17.62 36.87
N THR A 10 -3.73 -18.03 36.72
CA THR A 10 -2.55 -17.14 36.75
C THR A 10 -1.87 -16.90 35.41
N GLN A 11 -2.46 -17.34 34.29
CA GLN A 11 -1.90 -17.04 32.97
C GLN A 11 -2.28 -15.63 32.49
N ASP A 12 -1.24 -14.80 32.33
CA ASP A 12 -1.11 -13.66 31.40
C ASP A 12 -1.91 -12.37 31.62
N LYS A 13 -2.46 -12.09 32.82
CA LYS A 13 -3.02 -10.76 33.15
C LYS A 13 -2.64 -10.26 34.54
N PRO A 14 -2.53 -8.93 34.76
CA PRO A 14 -2.41 -8.37 36.10
C PRO A 14 -3.61 -8.80 36.94
N TRP A 15 -3.36 -9.23 38.17
CA TRP A 15 -4.41 -9.77 39.04
C TRP A 15 -5.40 -8.68 39.40
N SER A 16 -6.67 -8.88 39.06
CA SER A 16 -7.75 -8.01 39.51
C SER A 16 -7.91 -8.10 41.03
N GLN A 17 -8.48 -7.06 41.64
CA GLN A 17 -8.85 -7.07 43.07
C GLN A 17 -9.78 -8.26 43.42
N SER A 18 -10.62 -8.69 42.48
CA SER A 18 -11.47 -9.87 42.63
C SER A 18 -10.68 -11.18 42.71
N THR A 19 -9.54 -11.27 42.03
CA THR A 19 -8.63 -12.43 42.08
C THR A 19 -7.89 -12.49 43.42
N ILE A 20 -7.41 -11.34 43.91
CA ILE A 20 -6.74 -11.23 45.22
C ILE A 20 -7.70 -11.60 46.35
N ARG A 21 -8.97 -11.15 46.29
CA ARG A 21 -10.00 -11.51 47.28
C ARG A 21 -10.27 -13.01 47.34
N ARG A 22 -10.31 -13.71 46.19
CA ARG A 22 -10.48 -15.18 46.15
C ARG A 22 -9.32 -15.91 46.80
N PHE A 23 -8.07 -15.46 46.58
CA PHE A 23 -6.91 -16.07 47.23
C PHE A 23 -6.95 -15.92 48.76
N ARG A 24 -7.33 -14.75 49.26
CA ARG A 24 -7.54 -14.54 50.71
C ARG A 24 -8.64 -15.44 51.27
N ALA A 25 -9.77 -15.54 50.56
CA ALA A 25 -10.88 -16.42 50.95
C ALA A 25 -10.49 -17.92 50.96
N SER A 26 -9.47 -18.30 50.20
CA SER A 26 -8.90 -19.66 50.21
C SER A 26 -7.85 -19.91 51.31
N GLY A 27 -7.64 -18.96 52.22
CA GLY A 27 -6.73 -19.10 53.36
C GLY A 27 -5.27 -18.74 53.08
N LEU A 28 -4.94 -18.18 51.91
CA LEU A 28 -3.58 -17.71 51.62
C LEU A 28 -3.28 -16.42 52.37
N SER A 29 -2.13 -16.38 53.02
CA SER A 29 -1.60 -15.19 53.68
C SER A 29 -1.21 -14.13 52.64
N SER A 30 -1.15 -12.86 53.08
CA SER A 30 -0.68 -11.76 52.23
C SER A 30 0.74 -11.98 51.70
N ALA A 31 1.61 -12.66 52.47
CA ALA A 31 2.97 -12.99 52.05
C ALA A 31 3.00 -14.03 50.92
N GLU A 32 2.16 -15.07 51.01
CA GLU A 32 2.04 -16.08 49.95
C GLU A 32 1.47 -15.48 48.67
N ILE A 33 0.46 -14.61 48.78
CA ILE A 33 -0.10 -13.88 47.64
C ILE A 33 0.97 -13.02 46.95
N ALA A 34 1.78 -12.29 47.73
CA ALA A 34 2.87 -11.47 47.20
C ALA A 34 3.95 -12.31 46.52
N GLU A 35 4.33 -13.47 47.07
CA GLU A 35 5.33 -14.35 46.44
C GLU A 35 4.80 -14.98 45.15
N ILE A 36 3.53 -15.37 45.09
CA ILE A 36 2.94 -15.87 43.84
C ILE A 36 2.91 -14.75 42.78
N GLN A 37 2.56 -13.51 43.16
CA GLN A 37 2.65 -12.36 42.25
C GLN A 37 4.08 -12.14 41.74
N ARG A 38 5.07 -12.21 42.62
CA ARG A 38 6.49 -12.09 42.27
C ARG A 38 6.90 -13.17 41.27
N ILE A 39 6.49 -14.42 41.49
CA ILE A 39 6.74 -15.55 40.57
C ILE A 39 6.07 -15.31 39.21
N CYS A 40 4.83 -14.81 39.18
CA CYS A 40 4.14 -14.45 37.94
C CYS A 40 4.89 -13.36 37.17
N HIS A 41 5.31 -12.28 37.83
CA HIS A 41 6.12 -11.22 37.21
C HIS A 41 7.45 -11.75 36.68
N LEU A 42 8.15 -12.59 37.45
CA LEU A 42 9.39 -13.23 37.00
C LEU A 42 9.16 -14.11 35.77
N ARG A 43 8.06 -14.85 35.69
CA ARG A 43 7.70 -15.67 34.52
C ARG A 43 7.37 -14.82 33.31
N GLN A 44 6.60 -13.74 33.47
CA GLN A 44 6.31 -12.78 32.40
C GLN A 44 7.61 -12.13 31.88
N ALA A 45 8.49 -11.71 32.79
CA ALA A 45 9.79 -11.16 32.43
C ALA A 45 10.67 -12.19 31.68
N ARG A 46 10.71 -13.45 32.14
CA ARG A 46 11.43 -14.53 31.45
C ARG A 46 10.83 -14.87 30.08
N ALA A 47 9.50 -14.83 29.96
CA ALA A 47 8.81 -15.07 28.68
C ALA A 47 9.08 -13.94 27.69
N ALA A 48 9.02 -12.69 28.14
CA ALA A 48 9.35 -11.51 27.32
C ALA A 48 10.81 -11.48 26.87
N ASN A 49 11.72 -11.97 27.74
CA ASN A 49 13.15 -12.04 27.46
C ASN A 49 13.60 -13.39 26.87
N ARG A 50 12.66 -14.29 26.53
CA ARG A 50 13.01 -15.57 25.93
C ARG A 50 13.57 -15.30 24.53
N PRO A 51 14.73 -15.85 24.16
CA PRO A 51 15.22 -15.72 22.80
C PRO A 51 14.15 -16.30 21.87
N LEU A 52 13.69 -15.48 20.93
CA LEU A 52 12.77 -15.91 19.88
C LEU A 52 13.44 -17.04 19.09
N SER A 53 12.64 -18.01 18.64
CA SER A 53 13.13 -18.96 17.65
C SER A 53 13.55 -18.20 16.38
N GLN A 54 14.43 -18.76 15.56
CA GLN A 54 14.81 -18.14 14.29
C GLN A 54 13.59 -17.89 13.38
N ALA A 55 12.58 -18.77 13.45
CA ALA A 55 11.33 -18.61 12.70
C ALA A 55 10.52 -17.40 13.21
N ASP A 56 10.36 -17.25 14.52
CA ASP A 56 9.64 -16.12 15.12
C ASP A 56 10.36 -14.80 14.86
N LEU A 57 11.70 -14.81 14.92
CA LEU A 57 12.53 -13.65 14.60
C LEU A 57 12.33 -13.24 13.13
N ALA A 58 12.32 -14.19 12.19
CA ALA A 58 12.08 -13.91 10.78
C ALA A 58 10.69 -13.33 10.53
N ILE A 59 9.65 -13.84 11.21
CA ILE A 59 8.28 -13.29 11.15
C ILE A 59 8.27 -11.86 11.69
N ALA A 60 8.86 -11.61 12.86
CA ALA A 60 8.94 -10.29 13.47
C ALA A 60 9.68 -9.29 12.58
N MET A 61 10.80 -9.69 11.98
CA MET A 61 11.55 -8.88 11.01
C MET A 61 10.73 -8.58 9.76
N LYS A 62 10.01 -9.57 9.21
CA LYS A 62 9.14 -9.38 8.05
C LYS A 62 8.01 -8.40 8.34
N LEU A 63 7.36 -8.51 9.50
CA LEU A 63 6.33 -7.58 9.95
C LEU A 63 6.89 -6.17 10.12
N LYS A 64 8.03 -6.03 10.79
CA LYS A 64 8.71 -4.73 10.97
C LYS A 64 9.07 -4.10 9.63
N THR A 65 9.64 -4.86 8.71
CA THR A 65 9.96 -4.38 7.36
C THR A 65 8.69 -3.95 6.62
N THR A 66 7.61 -4.72 6.73
CA THR A 66 6.33 -4.39 6.10
C THR A 66 5.76 -3.07 6.64
N GLU A 67 5.80 -2.85 7.95
CA GLU A 67 5.34 -1.60 8.56
C GLU A 67 6.22 -0.40 8.19
N VAL A 68 7.54 -0.58 8.12
CA VAL A 68 8.46 0.45 7.62
C VAL A 68 8.14 0.81 6.16
N ILE A 69 7.85 -0.18 5.33
CA ILE A 69 7.45 0.03 3.93
C ILE A 69 6.13 0.79 3.89
N LYS A 70 5.08 0.32 4.60
CA LYS A 70 3.79 1.03 4.68
C LYS A 70 3.96 2.48 5.10
N ALA A 71 4.80 2.76 6.10
CA ALA A 71 5.07 4.12 6.56
C ALA A 71 5.70 5.00 5.47
N ARG A 72 6.61 4.46 4.64
CA ARG A 72 7.21 5.18 3.50
C ARG A 72 6.18 5.50 2.41
N TYR A 73 5.33 4.53 2.05
CA TYR A 73 4.26 4.75 1.07
C TYR A 73 3.21 5.74 1.59
N ARG A 74 2.82 5.62 2.87
CA ARG A 74 1.94 6.58 3.53
C ARG A 74 2.53 7.98 3.48
N ARG A 75 3.80 8.18 3.85
CA ARG A 75 4.46 9.50 3.77
C ARG A 75 4.40 10.10 2.37
N ALA A 76 4.68 9.31 1.33
CA ALA A 76 4.60 9.76 -0.06
C ALA A 76 3.16 10.16 -0.46
N ALA A 77 2.15 9.41 -0.03
CA ALA A 77 0.75 9.78 -0.26
C ALA A 77 0.38 11.08 0.46
N LEU A 78 0.75 11.24 1.73
CA LEU A 78 0.42 12.43 2.51
C LEU A 78 1.12 13.69 1.98
N ALA A 79 2.35 13.55 1.48
CA ALA A 79 3.05 14.65 0.82
C ALA A 79 2.32 15.18 -0.44
N ALA A 80 1.51 14.34 -1.09
CA ALA A 80 0.69 14.74 -2.23
C ALA A 80 -0.65 15.37 -1.83
N ILE A 81 -1.03 15.35 -0.55
CA ILE A 81 -2.27 15.97 -0.04
C ILE A 81 -1.96 17.39 0.41
N GLN A 82 -2.39 18.38 -0.38
CA GLN A 82 -2.27 19.81 -0.05
C GLN A 82 -3.37 20.30 0.93
N ARG A 83 -3.78 19.48 1.90
CA ARG A 83 -4.89 19.81 2.84
C ARG A 83 -4.50 19.45 4.26
N ASN A 84 -5.03 20.22 5.22
CA ASN A 84 -5.02 19.78 6.60
C ASN A 84 -5.95 18.56 6.74
N ILE A 85 -5.38 17.43 7.14
CA ILE A 85 -6.05 16.15 7.35
C ILE A 85 -5.92 15.69 8.82
N ASP A 86 -5.64 16.62 9.72
CA ASP A 86 -5.62 16.38 11.17
C ASP A 86 -6.98 15.80 11.59
N GLY A 87 -6.95 14.68 12.31
CA GLY A 87 -8.17 13.95 12.71
C GLY A 87 -8.73 12.99 11.67
N CYS A 88 -8.16 12.90 10.46
CA CYS A 88 -8.57 11.88 9.49
C CYS A 88 -7.98 10.50 9.81
N THR A 89 -8.79 9.46 9.60
CA THR A 89 -8.34 8.07 9.62
C THR A 89 -7.57 7.77 8.33
N ILE A 90 -6.43 7.11 8.46
CA ILE A 90 -5.58 6.75 7.32
C ILE A 90 -5.43 5.24 7.25
N LYS A 91 -5.89 4.65 6.15
CA LYS A 91 -5.78 3.22 5.85
C LYS A 91 -4.78 3.03 4.71
N THR A 92 -4.01 1.95 4.75
CA THR A 92 -3.01 1.64 3.73
C THR A 92 -3.09 0.17 3.35
N THR A 93 -3.43 -0.09 2.09
CA THR A 93 -3.38 -1.42 1.47
C THR A 93 -2.09 -1.51 0.67
N LEU A 94 -1.25 -2.51 0.95
CA LEU A 94 0.08 -2.66 0.36
C LEU A 94 0.11 -3.90 -0.53
N ASP A 95 0.67 -3.76 -1.73
CA ASP A 95 1.04 -4.86 -2.61
C ASP A 95 2.55 -4.79 -2.86
N LEU A 96 3.28 -5.66 -2.17
CA LEU A 96 4.74 -5.75 -2.26
C LEU A 96 5.21 -6.29 -3.61
N ALA A 97 4.45 -7.20 -4.22
CA ALA A 97 4.84 -7.82 -5.49
C ALA A 97 4.81 -6.80 -6.64
N ARG A 98 3.84 -5.88 -6.61
CA ARG A 98 3.74 -4.78 -7.58
C ARG A 98 4.42 -3.49 -7.13
N ALA A 99 5.02 -3.48 -5.94
CA ALA A 99 5.61 -2.30 -5.31
C ALA A 99 4.65 -1.10 -5.27
N MET A 100 3.38 -1.34 -4.92
CA MET A 100 2.30 -0.36 -4.89
C MET A 100 1.62 -0.31 -3.53
N ALA A 101 1.05 0.85 -3.19
CA ALA A 101 0.14 0.96 -2.07
C ALA A 101 -1.05 1.86 -2.42
N LEU A 102 -2.23 1.48 -1.93
CA LEU A 102 -3.40 2.35 -1.93
C LEU A 102 -3.55 2.96 -0.53
N VAL A 103 -3.49 4.29 -0.46
CA VAL A 103 -3.65 5.05 0.78
C VAL A 103 -4.99 5.76 0.75
N THR A 104 -5.85 5.45 1.71
CA THR A 104 -7.15 6.10 1.89
C THR A 104 -7.10 6.99 3.13
N VAL A 105 -7.40 8.26 2.96
CA VAL A 105 -7.55 9.25 4.03
C VAL A 105 -9.03 9.62 4.10
N GLU A 106 -9.64 9.41 5.26
CA GLU A 106 -11.07 9.57 5.44
C GLU A 106 -11.38 10.21 6.81
N GLY A 107 -12.18 11.28 6.80
CA GLY A 107 -12.60 11.94 8.02
C GLY A 107 -12.95 13.41 7.81
N TRP A 108 -13.18 14.12 8.91
CA TRP A 108 -13.39 15.56 8.88
C TRP A 108 -12.05 16.27 8.68
N ALA A 109 -11.96 17.06 7.62
CA ALA A 109 -10.77 17.84 7.27
C ALA A 109 -11.13 19.33 7.21
N GLN A 110 -10.31 20.18 7.80
CA GLN A 110 -10.46 21.62 7.68
C GLN A 110 -10.17 22.03 6.24
N TYR A 111 -11.19 22.54 5.53
CA TYR A 111 -11.00 22.98 4.15
C TYR A 111 -10.37 24.37 4.09
N SER A 112 -10.93 25.31 4.86
CA SER A 112 -10.39 26.65 5.05
C SER A 112 -10.98 27.28 6.31
N ARG A 113 -10.43 28.39 6.79
CA ARG A 113 -11.02 29.14 7.92
C ARG A 113 -12.46 29.62 7.63
N LYS A 114 -12.77 29.95 6.37
CA LYS A 114 -14.08 30.48 5.96
C LYS A 114 -15.16 29.40 5.79
N PHE A 115 -14.80 28.24 5.28
CA PHE A 115 -15.76 27.18 4.94
C PHE A 115 -15.88 26.08 6.00
N GLY A 116 -15.05 26.11 7.04
CA GLY A 116 -15.08 25.15 8.13
C GLY A 116 -14.54 23.76 7.76
N ALA A 117 -14.84 22.81 8.63
CA ALA A 117 -14.52 21.41 8.45
C ALA A 117 -15.57 20.74 7.55
N ARG A 118 -15.11 19.85 6.66
CA ARG A 118 -15.99 19.01 5.84
C ARG A 118 -15.50 17.57 5.86
N TYR A 119 -16.43 16.64 5.78
CA TYR A 119 -16.09 15.25 5.57
C TYR A 119 -15.39 15.09 4.21
N THR A 120 -14.23 14.46 4.19
CA THR A 120 -13.45 14.21 2.99
C THR A 120 -12.99 12.78 2.95
N LYS A 121 -13.04 12.21 1.74
CA LYS A 121 -12.41 10.94 1.42
C LYS A 121 -11.46 11.17 0.25
N ILE A 122 -10.18 10.87 0.46
CA ILE A 122 -9.12 11.02 -0.51
C ILE A 122 -8.45 9.66 -0.67
N VAL A 123 -8.33 9.19 -1.90
CA VAL A 123 -7.69 7.92 -2.20
C VAL A 123 -6.50 8.20 -3.12
N ILE A 124 -5.34 7.67 -2.75
CA ILE A 124 -4.07 7.88 -3.46
C ILE A 124 -3.43 6.54 -3.74
N LEU A 125 -3.19 6.26 -5.01
CA LEU A 125 -2.33 5.17 -5.45
C LEU A 125 -0.88 5.66 -5.42
N VAL A 126 -0.03 4.98 -4.67
CA VAL A 126 1.41 5.24 -4.64
C VAL A 126 2.13 4.08 -5.32
N VAL A 127 2.93 4.40 -6.33
CA VAL A 127 3.73 3.44 -7.09
C VAL A 127 5.20 3.73 -6.81
N TYR A 128 5.97 2.69 -6.50
CA TYR A 128 7.43 2.78 -6.47
C TYR A 128 7.99 2.33 -7.81
N ASP A 129 8.78 3.19 -8.43
CA ASP A 129 9.51 2.86 -9.65
C ASP A 129 10.91 2.42 -9.28
N HIS A 130 11.24 1.16 -9.54
CA HIS A 130 12.53 0.56 -9.19
C HIS A 130 13.69 1.18 -9.96
N ASP A 131 13.44 1.61 -11.21
CA ASP A 131 14.49 2.12 -12.11
C ASP A 131 14.92 3.51 -11.66
N THR A 132 13.95 4.39 -11.42
CA THR A 132 14.20 5.76 -10.94
C THR A 132 14.36 5.84 -9.42
N ARG A 133 14.09 4.75 -8.70
CA ARG A 133 14.02 4.68 -7.23
C ARG A 133 13.11 5.72 -6.60
N THR A 134 12.09 6.18 -7.34
CA THR A 134 11.18 7.25 -6.91
C THR A 134 9.79 6.70 -6.55
N ARG A 135 9.06 7.44 -5.72
CA ARG A 135 7.64 7.15 -5.43
C ARG A 135 6.78 8.19 -6.11
N ARG A 136 5.80 7.74 -6.88
CA ARG A 136 4.81 8.61 -7.51
C ARG A 136 3.47 8.41 -6.83
N ALA A 137 2.82 9.51 -6.45
CA ALA A 137 1.51 9.52 -5.84
C ALA A 137 0.48 10.02 -6.86
N LEU A 138 -0.54 9.21 -7.13
CA LEU A 138 -1.60 9.48 -8.09
C LEU A 138 -2.93 9.51 -7.32
N ARG A 139 -3.64 10.63 -7.39
CA ARG A 139 -4.97 10.73 -6.79
C ARG A 139 -5.98 9.98 -7.67
N VAL A 140 -6.77 9.10 -7.04
CA VAL A 140 -7.84 8.34 -7.70
C VAL A 140 -9.21 8.70 -7.12
N GLY A 141 -10.27 8.17 -7.73
CA GLY A 141 -11.64 8.42 -7.29
C GLY A 141 -11.89 7.96 -5.84
N PRO A 142 -12.75 8.65 -5.07
CA PRO A 142 -13.04 8.30 -3.67
C PRO A 142 -13.79 6.96 -3.51
N SER A 143 -14.37 6.45 -4.60
CA SER A 143 -15.03 5.14 -4.66
C SER A 143 -14.05 3.97 -4.77
N VAL A 144 -12.79 4.20 -5.16
CA VAL A 144 -11.77 3.17 -5.36
C VAL A 144 -11.37 2.54 -4.03
N ARG A 145 -11.35 1.20 -3.99
CA ARG A 145 -11.10 0.37 -2.79
C ARG A 145 -9.89 -0.55 -2.96
N THR A 146 -9.55 -0.91 -4.19
CA THR A 146 -8.48 -1.87 -4.49
C THR A 146 -7.40 -1.24 -5.37
N ILE A 147 -6.21 -1.85 -5.37
CA ILE A 147 -5.12 -1.44 -6.27
C ILE A 147 -5.51 -1.69 -7.73
N ASP A 148 -6.23 -2.77 -8.02
CA ASP A 148 -6.70 -3.08 -9.37
C ASP A 148 -7.70 -2.03 -9.89
N GLU A 149 -8.68 -1.64 -9.07
CA GLU A 149 -9.59 -0.54 -9.39
C GLU A 149 -8.83 0.79 -9.58
N ALA A 150 -7.79 1.03 -8.78
CA ALA A 150 -6.97 2.23 -8.91
C ALA A 150 -6.18 2.24 -10.22
N LEU A 151 -5.63 1.08 -10.63
CA LEU A 151 -4.93 0.90 -11.90
C LEU A 151 -5.86 1.06 -13.09
N ASP A 152 -7.09 0.57 -13.00
CA ASP A 152 -8.10 0.80 -14.05
C ASP A 152 -8.54 2.27 -14.10
N TYR A 153 -8.69 2.92 -12.95
CA TYR A 153 -9.05 4.34 -12.86
C TYR A 153 -8.04 5.26 -13.56
N VAL A 154 -6.74 5.00 -13.39
CA VAL A 154 -5.66 5.80 -14.01
C VAL A 154 -5.43 5.43 -15.48
N LYS A 155 -6.12 4.42 -16.01
CA LYS A 155 -6.00 3.98 -17.40
C LYS A 155 -6.63 5.03 -18.34
N PRO A 156 -5.91 5.50 -19.38
CA PRO A 156 -6.46 6.47 -20.32
C PRO A 156 -7.75 5.98 -20.99
N ALA A 157 -8.72 6.89 -21.21
CA ALA A 157 -10.00 6.53 -21.83
C ALA A 157 -9.86 5.86 -23.24
N PRO A 158 -8.93 6.28 -24.12
CA PRO A 158 -8.70 5.57 -25.38
C PRO A 158 -8.26 4.12 -25.21
N VAL A 159 -7.47 3.84 -24.16
CA VAL A 159 -6.99 2.48 -23.84
C VAL A 159 -8.18 1.63 -23.38
N ARG A 160 -9.00 2.12 -22.45
CA ARG A 160 -10.23 1.42 -22.01
C ARG A 160 -11.17 1.09 -23.17
N ARG A 161 -11.36 2.03 -24.11
CA ARG A 161 -12.16 1.79 -25.33
C ARG A 161 -11.55 0.71 -26.23
N ALA A 162 -10.23 0.64 -26.32
CA ALA A 162 -9.56 -0.38 -27.10
C ALA A 162 -9.67 -1.78 -26.45
N GLU A 163 -9.58 -1.89 -25.12
CA GLU A 163 -9.80 -3.16 -24.39
C GLU A 163 -11.24 -3.65 -24.60
N ALA A 164 -12.23 -2.76 -24.46
CA ALA A 164 -13.63 -3.08 -24.69
C ALA A 164 -13.91 -3.54 -26.13
N ALA A 165 -13.09 -3.10 -27.11
CA ALA A 165 -13.15 -3.55 -28.49
C ALA A 165 -12.36 -4.85 -28.76
N GLY A 166 -11.82 -5.51 -27.72
CA GLY A 166 -11.05 -6.74 -27.84
C GLY A 166 -9.66 -6.55 -28.48
N LYS A 167 -9.13 -5.31 -28.49
CA LYS A 167 -7.77 -5.06 -29.00
C LYS A 167 -6.73 -5.53 -27.99
N GLN A 168 -5.65 -6.13 -28.49
CA GLN A 168 -4.48 -6.43 -27.68
C GLN A 168 -3.77 -5.13 -27.32
N ILE A 169 -3.69 -4.83 -26.02
CA ILE A 169 -2.99 -3.65 -25.51
C ILE A 169 -1.71 -4.10 -24.84
N LEU A 170 -0.61 -3.50 -25.25
CA LEU A 170 0.67 -3.72 -24.61
C LEU A 170 0.96 -2.56 -23.65
N ARG A 171 1.38 -2.87 -22.43
CA ARG A 171 1.85 -1.87 -21.46
C ARG A 171 3.36 -1.99 -21.29
N GLN A 172 4.06 -0.87 -21.44
CA GLN A 172 5.51 -0.78 -21.22
C GLN A 172 5.79 0.44 -20.32
N GLY A 173 6.12 0.18 -19.05
CA GLY A 173 6.28 1.23 -18.05
C GLY A 173 5.02 2.10 -17.90
N ASP A 174 5.18 3.40 -18.17
CA ASP A 174 4.10 4.40 -18.12
C ASP A 174 3.27 4.46 -19.41
N PHE A 175 3.57 3.68 -20.45
CA PHE A 175 2.89 3.77 -21.75
C PHE A 175 2.01 2.57 -22.02
N TYR A 176 0.88 2.84 -22.67
CA TYR A 176 -0.01 1.85 -23.27
C TYR A 176 0.07 2.00 -24.79
N PHE A 177 0.38 0.91 -25.47
CA PHE A 177 0.39 0.84 -26.93
C PHE A 177 -0.91 0.21 -27.40
N VAL A 178 -1.66 0.95 -28.21
CA VAL A 178 -2.91 0.52 -28.80
C VAL A 178 -2.73 0.37 -30.32
N PRO A 179 -2.97 -0.82 -30.88
CA PRO A 179 -2.81 -1.06 -32.30
C PRO A 179 -3.88 -0.33 -33.12
N ALA A 180 -3.50 0.27 -34.25
CA ALA A 180 -4.44 0.82 -35.21
C ALA A 180 -5.17 -0.30 -35.98
N ARG A 181 -4.45 -1.37 -36.36
CA ARG A 181 -4.94 -2.63 -36.97
C ARG A 181 -4.45 -3.83 -36.16
N ARG A 182 -5.01 -5.04 -36.35
CA ARG A 182 -4.52 -6.26 -35.69
C ARG A 182 -2.99 -6.34 -35.83
N ALA A 183 -2.28 -6.34 -34.70
CA ALA A 183 -0.83 -6.42 -34.60
C ALA A 183 -0.48 -7.45 -33.54
N ASP A 184 0.58 -8.22 -33.77
CA ASP A 184 1.10 -9.17 -32.80
C ASP A 184 2.16 -8.51 -31.92
N TYR A 185 1.94 -8.46 -30.60
CA TYR A 185 2.89 -7.92 -29.63
C TYR A 185 3.64 -9.00 -28.84
N SER A 186 3.61 -10.26 -29.31
CA SER A 186 4.30 -11.38 -28.68
C SER A 186 5.77 -11.10 -28.37
N ALA A 187 6.48 -10.41 -29.28
CA ALA A 187 7.90 -10.06 -29.12
C ALA A 187 8.22 -9.11 -27.96
N LEU A 188 7.21 -8.46 -27.38
CA LEU A 188 7.37 -7.49 -26.28
C LEU A 188 6.84 -8.02 -24.95
N ALA A 189 6.33 -9.25 -24.92
CA ALA A 189 5.86 -9.89 -23.71
C ALA A 189 7.07 -10.28 -22.83
N GLY A 190 6.96 -10.02 -21.52
CA GLY A 190 7.92 -10.50 -20.53
C GLY A 190 9.08 -9.55 -20.19
N SER A 191 9.29 -8.47 -20.94
CA SER A 191 10.37 -7.49 -20.67
C SER A 191 9.87 -6.03 -20.69
N ARG A 192 10.51 -5.15 -19.90
CA ARG A 192 10.14 -3.72 -19.74
C ARG A 192 11.00 -2.83 -20.63
N HIS A 193 10.42 -2.22 -21.65
CA HIS A 193 11.13 -1.43 -22.64
C HIS A 193 11.04 0.07 -22.36
N GLU A 194 12.09 0.80 -22.71
CA GLU A 194 12.11 2.25 -22.82
C GLU A 194 11.47 2.67 -24.14
N VAL A 195 10.51 3.57 -24.10
CA VAL A 195 9.85 4.08 -25.32
C VAL A 195 10.68 5.23 -25.88
N ARG A 196 11.21 5.04 -27.09
CA ARG A 196 11.89 6.06 -27.90
C ARG A 196 10.94 6.59 -28.98
N ASP A 197 11.31 7.72 -29.59
CA ASP A 197 10.54 8.27 -30.72
C ASP A 197 10.51 7.27 -31.89
N GLY A 198 9.43 7.31 -32.68
CA GLY A 198 9.28 6.40 -33.84
C GLY A 198 8.65 5.04 -33.54
N GLY A 199 8.07 4.82 -32.35
CA GLY A 199 7.45 3.52 -32.04
C GLY A 199 8.48 2.44 -31.75
N VAL A 200 9.69 2.92 -31.48
CA VAL A 200 10.85 2.15 -31.13
C VAL A 200 10.85 1.95 -29.63
N VAL A 201 10.90 0.69 -29.21
CA VAL A 201 11.01 0.28 -27.82
C VAL A 201 12.37 -0.36 -27.61
N TRP A 202 13.17 0.17 -26.69
CA TRP A 202 14.53 -0.30 -26.43
C TRP A 202 14.60 -1.06 -25.11
N HIS A 203 15.41 -2.11 -25.07
CA HIS A 203 15.70 -2.88 -23.86
C HIS A 203 17.18 -3.30 -23.83
N PRO A 204 17.82 -3.34 -22.66
CA PRO A 204 19.24 -3.65 -22.55
C PRO A 204 19.61 -5.07 -23.01
N GLU A 205 18.72 -6.06 -22.84
CA GLU A 205 19.05 -7.48 -23.12
C GLU A 205 18.96 -7.87 -24.61
N HIS A 206 18.04 -7.28 -25.36
CA HIS A 206 17.78 -7.64 -26.77
C HIS A 206 17.75 -6.43 -27.71
N GLY A 207 18.12 -5.25 -27.20
CA GLY A 207 18.32 -4.05 -27.98
C GLY A 207 17.03 -3.37 -28.40
N THR A 208 17.00 -2.89 -29.64
CA THR A 208 15.91 -2.09 -30.18
C THR A 208 14.86 -2.98 -30.85
N LEU A 209 13.61 -2.87 -30.42
CA LEU A 209 12.47 -3.52 -31.04
C LEU A 209 11.55 -2.47 -31.69
N THR A 210 11.12 -2.76 -32.92
CA THR A 210 10.13 -1.96 -33.63
C THR A 210 8.78 -2.62 -33.47
N LEU A 211 7.79 -1.86 -32.98
CA LEU A 211 6.41 -2.34 -32.87
C LEU A 211 5.84 -2.60 -34.27
N PRO A 212 5.25 -3.79 -34.54
CA PRO A 212 4.72 -4.08 -35.86
C PRO A 212 3.49 -3.22 -36.17
N GLY A 213 3.58 -2.48 -37.27
CA GLY A 213 2.50 -1.67 -37.81
C GLY A 213 2.16 -0.41 -37.02
N PRO A 214 1.18 0.38 -37.51
CA PRO A 214 0.81 1.65 -36.91
C PRO A 214 0.16 1.43 -35.55
N HIS A 215 0.66 2.14 -34.55
CA HIS A 215 0.20 2.06 -33.17
C HIS A 215 0.08 3.46 -32.56
N ARG A 216 -0.74 3.57 -31.52
CA ARG A 216 -0.88 4.80 -30.73
C ARG A 216 -0.37 4.56 -29.33
N ALA A 217 0.59 5.38 -28.91
CA ALA A 217 1.10 5.37 -27.55
C ALA A 217 0.28 6.33 -26.68
N TYR A 218 -0.25 5.83 -25.57
CA TYR A 218 -0.95 6.61 -24.56
C TYR A 218 -0.17 6.55 -23.25
N ARG A 219 0.32 7.69 -22.78
CA ARG A 219 0.94 7.76 -21.46
C ARG A 219 -0.13 7.65 -20.38
N GLN A 220 0.10 6.81 -19.39
CA GLN A 220 -0.63 6.77 -18.14
C GLN A 220 -0.60 8.17 -17.53
N MET A 221 -1.78 8.70 -17.17
CA MET A 221 -1.86 10.06 -16.66
C MET A 221 -1.01 10.21 -15.39
N ALA A 222 -0.02 11.09 -15.44
CA ALA A 222 0.55 11.66 -14.22
C ALA A 222 -0.46 12.68 -13.70
N VAL A 223 -1.26 12.32 -12.69
CA VAL A 223 -2.02 13.32 -11.94
C VAL A 223 -1.00 14.09 -11.12
N VAL A 224 -0.42 15.15 -11.72
CA VAL A 224 0.45 16.09 -11.01
C VAL A 224 -0.43 16.80 -9.99
N GLY A 225 -0.15 16.57 -8.71
CA GLY A 225 -0.82 17.24 -7.62
C GLY A 225 -0.53 18.74 -7.67
N GLY A 226 -1.54 19.52 -8.02
CA GLY A 226 -1.50 20.96 -7.99
C GLY A 226 -2.88 21.49 -8.34
N SER A 227 -3.43 22.34 -7.48
CA SER A 227 -4.65 23.08 -7.71
C SER A 227 -4.53 23.96 -8.95
N ASP A 228 -4.73 23.40 -10.14
CA ASP A 228 -5.26 24.15 -11.26
C ASP A 228 -5.85 23.20 -12.29
N ARG A 229 -6.83 23.72 -13.03
CA ARG A 229 -7.59 23.02 -14.07
C ARG A 229 -6.68 22.65 -15.25
N GLY A 230 -5.83 21.65 -15.09
CA GLY A 230 -4.93 21.17 -16.13
C GLY A 230 -5.07 19.67 -16.31
N TYR A 231 -6.08 19.23 -17.06
CA TYR A 231 -5.94 17.96 -17.77
C TYR A 231 -4.74 18.13 -18.71
N VAL A 232 -3.58 17.59 -18.36
CA VAL A 232 -2.53 17.38 -19.35
C VAL A 232 -3.01 16.21 -20.20
N TRP A 233 -3.76 16.54 -21.26
CA TRP A 233 -3.90 15.63 -22.40
C TRP A 233 -2.47 15.35 -22.84
N GLY A 234 -2.02 14.11 -22.62
CA GLY A 234 -0.80 13.62 -23.24
C GLY A 234 -0.87 13.94 -24.72
N GLY A 235 0.08 14.76 -25.19
CA GLY A 235 0.13 15.24 -26.56
C GLY A 235 -0.02 14.06 -27.52
N ARG A 236 -0.88 14.26 -28.52
CA ARG A 236 -1.13 13.34 -29.62
C ARG A 236 0.17 13.17 -30.42
N ARG A 237 1.03 12.22 -30.06
CA ARG A 237 2.07 11.74 -30.98
C ARG A 237 1.46 10.64 -31.82
N THR A 238 0.95 11.00 -32.99
CA THR A 238 0.85 10.06 -34.10
C THR A 238 2.27 9.77 -34.52
N VAL A 239 2.76 8.59 -34.18
CA VAL A 239 3.98 8.08 -34.74
C VAL A 239 3.57 7.43 -36.06
N GLY A 240 3.81 8.15 -37.16
CA GLY A 240 3.54 7.69 -38.51
C GLY A 240 4.72 6.88 -39.03
N ASP A 241 4.36 5.90 -39.87
CA ASP A 241 5.13 4.85 -40.56
C ASP A 241 6.65 5.04 -40.73
#